data_AF-A0A8H4PHR7-F1
#
_entry.id   AF-A0A8H4PHR7-F1
#
_cell.length_a   1.000
_cell.length_b   1.000
_cell.length_c   1.000
_cell.angle_alpha   90.00
_cell.angle_beta   90.00
_cell.angle_gamma   90.00
#
_symmetry.space_group_name_H-M   'P 1'
#
loop_
_entity.id
_entity.type
_entity.pdbx_description
1 polymer ?
#
loop_
_entity_poly.entity_id
_entity_poly.type
_entity_poly.pdbx_seq_one_letter_code
_entity_poly.pdbx_strand_id
1 'polypeptide(L)'
;MFMNDIEWAPSAFWQCLCQHFFRLEDGYAAIAEQPPDDGRDAVDIVPYGYNPSSPMSLAKIALFEIKRASYPRDKLVTQSLKYALKAVAKYQPHFILALSIHNSDIMPWILWNGQTEFEPFFPHWPQFIPIHANEGVLFFQFVDAIKDPANLQHYREIPDHIWTQIVQTHQVAQPAPQAEGTEEQSDDNEGGNEGGQQAEQMIHGTKVHIRKETHRFRSDVSYFHDLEGNRINTTGSDWEKVGRKCYQYRSDSRYWCSKRPS
;
A
#
# COMPACT_ATOMS: atom_id res chain seq x y z
N MET A 1 19.28 -12.09 19.45
CA MET A 1 17.94 -11.51 19.24
C MET A 1 18.15 -10.31 18.35
N PHE A 2 17.89 -10.42 17.04
CA PHE A 2 18.02 -9.25 16.15
C PHE A 2 16.88 -8.31 16.53
N MET A 3 17.20 -7.14 17.09
CA MET A 3 16.26 -6.03 17.07
C MET A 3 15.95 -5.81 15.59
N ASN A 4 14.76 -6.24 15.15
CA ASN A 4 14.29 -5.92 13.83
C ASN A 4 14.28 -4.41 13.77
N ASP A 5 15.22 -3.87 13.02
CA ASP A 5 15.38 -2.45 12.84
C ASP A 5 14.27 -2.03 11.86
N ILE A 6 13.05 -1.93 12.41
CA ILE A 6 11.79 -1.68 11.70
C ILE A 6 11.92 -0.43 10.82
N GLU A 7 12.84 0.47 11.16
CA GLU A 7 13.14 1.68 10.40
C GLU A 7 13.66 1.40 8.98
N TRP A 8 14.42 0.31 8.75
CA TRP A 8 15.02 0.02 7.45
C TRP A 8 14.18 -0.88 6.55
N ALA A 9 13.28 -1.68 7.12
CA ALA A 9 12.53 -2.69 6.37
C ALA A 9 11.68 -2.09 5.22
N PRO A 10 10.94 -0.96 5.40
CA PRO A 10 10.21 -0.34 4.30
C PRO A 10 11.14 0.18 3.20
N SER A 11 12.22 0.87 3.56
CA SER A 11 13.19 1.39 2.58
C SER A 11 13.87 0.27 1.80
N ALA A 12 14.26 -0.81 2.48
CA ALA A 12 14.86 -1.99 1.85
C ALA A 12 13.87 -2.69 0.90
N PHE A 13 12.59 -2.81 1.28
CA PHE A 13 11.54 -3.35 0.41
C PHE A 13 11.45 -2.56 -0.90
N TRP A 14 11.31 -1.23 -0.80
CA TRP A 14 11.19 -0.37 -1.99
C TRP A 14 12.45 -0.38 -2.85
N GLN A 15 13.63 -0.41 -2.25
CA GLN A 15 14.89 -0.55 -3.00
C GLN A 15 14.94 -1.86 -3.77
N CYS A 16 14.64 -2.99 -3.13
CA CYS A 16 14.61 -4.29 -3.80
C CYS A 16 13.55 -4.36 -4.89
N LEU A 17 12.36 -3.83 -4.63
CA LEU A 17 11.26 -3.78 -5.60
C LEU A 17 11.65 -2.94 -6.82
N CYS A 18 12.25 -1.77 -6.62
CA CYS A 18 12.68 -0.92 -7.71
C CYS A 18 13.82 -1.57 -8.52
N GLN A 19 14.77 -2.23 -7.88
CA GLN A 19 15.82 -2.98 -8.58
C GLN A 19 15.27 -4.12 -9.43
N HIS A 20 14.17 -4.75 -9.01
CA HIS A 20 13.49 -5.76 -9.81
C HIS A 20 12.86 -5.17 -11.08
N PHE A 21 12.28 -3.96 -11.00
CA PHE A 21 11.65 -3.32 -12.15
C PHE A 21 12.62 -2.56 -13.06
N PHE A 22 13.69 -1.98 -12.53
CA PHE A 22 14.68 -1.20 -13.28
C PHE A 22 15.98 -1.98 -13.42
N ARG A 23 15.99 -2.94 -14.35
CA ARG A 23 17.09 -3.86 -14.56
C ARG A 23 18.07 -3.36 -15.61
N LEU A 24 19.35 -3.65 -15.39
CA LEU A 24 20.41 -3.31 -16.34
C LEU A 24 20.17 -3.98 -17.70
N GLU A 25 19.70 -5.23 -17.72
CA GLU A 25 19.42 -5.93 -18.97
C GLU A 25 18.35 -5.23 -19.84
N ASP A 26 17.47 -4.45 -19.21
CA ASP A 26 16.42 -3.67 -19.88
C ASP A 26 16.86 -2.24 -20.22
N GLY A 27 18.11 -1.85 -19.91
CA GLY A 27 18.62 -0.49 -20.12
C GLY A 27 18.30 0.49 -18.97
N TYR A 28 18.01 -0.01 -17.76
CA TYR A 28 17.68 0.81 -16.60
C TYR A 28 18.48 0.41 -15.36
N ALA A 29 18.50 1.27 -14.35
CA ALA A 29 19.03 0.93 -13.03
C ALA A 29 18.31 1.75 -11.96
N ALA A 30 17.90 1.13 -10.86
CA ALA A 30 17.49 1.83 -9.66
C ALA A 30 18.60 1.77 -8.61
N ILE A 31 19.13 2.92 -8.21
CA ILE A 31 20.19 3.03 -7.19
C ILE A 31 19.77 3.98 -6.07
N ALA A 32 20.29 3.76 -4.87
CA ALA A 32 20.23 4.78 -3.82
C ALA A 32 21.18 5.93 -4.19
N GLU A 33 20.73 7.18 -4.08
CA GLU A 33 21.62 8.31 -4.33
C GLU A 33 22.59 8.46 -3.15
N GLN A 34 23.88 8.38 -3.44
CA GLN A 34 24.93 8.77 -2.51
C GLN A 34 25.58 10.05 -3.04
N PRO A 35 25.44 11.18 -2.33
CA PRO A 35 26.09 12.40 -2.76
C PRO A 35 27.62 12.23 -2.61
N PRO A 36 28.42 12.78 -3.52
CA PRO A 36 29.87 12.56 -3.56
C PRO A 36 30.62 13.09 -2.33
N ASP A 37 30.01 14.03 -1.59
CA ASP A 37 30.65 14.77 -0.49
C ASP A 37 30.07 14.40 0.90
N ASP A 38 29.55 13.18 1.08
CA ASP A 38 28.90 12.70 2.32
C ASP A 38 27.73 13.58 2.82
N GLY A 39 27.18 14.41 1.93
CA GLY A 39 26.02 15.25 2.22
C GLY A 39 24.77 14.44 2.58
N ARG A 40 23.80 15.08 3.24
CA ARG A 40 22.48 14.47 3.52
C ARG A 40 21.41 14.80 2.48
N ASP A 41 21.78 15.53 1.44
CA ASP A 41 20.87 16.04 0.43
C ASP A 41 20.84 15.09 -0.77
N ALA A 42 20.23 13.92 -0.55
CA ALA A 42 20.07 12.86 -1.52
C ALA A 42 18.65 12.29 -1.44
N VAL A 43 18.16 11.83 -2.59
CA VAL A 43 16.90 11.10 -2.68
C VAL A 43 17.11 9.62 -2.39
N ASP A 44 16.09 8.95 -1.82
CA ASP A 44 16.22 7.57 -1.38
C ASP A 44 16.46 6.58 -2.54
N ILE A 45 15.85 6.78 -3.72
CA ILE A 45 16.04 5.96 -4.92
C ILE A 45 15.99 6.82 -6.19
N VAL A 46 16.89 6.55 -7.13
CA VAL A 46 16.94 7.16 -8.47
C VAL A 46 16.88 6.09 -9.54
N PRO A 47 15.77 6.01 -10.30
CA PRO A 47 15.74 5.32 -11.59
C PRO A 47 16.52 6.09 -12.66
N TYR A 48 17.56 5.43 -13.16
CA TYR A 48 18.31 5.84 -14.33
C TYR A 48 17.88 5.02 -15.54
N GLY A 49 17.88 5.66 -16.71
CA GLY A 49 17.92 4.96 -17.99
C GLY A 49 19.28 5.16 -18.65
N TYR A 50 19.70 4.18 -19.42
CA TYR A 50 20.86 4.30 -20.30
C TYR A 50 20.56 3.58 -21.62
N ASN A 51 21.04 4.15 -22.70
CA ASN A 51 21.09 3.52 -24.00
C ASN A 51 22.28 2.53 -24.02
N PRO A 52 22.05 1.21 -24.15
CA PRO A 52 23.14 0.23 -24.20
C PRO A 52 24.12 0.46 -25.36
N SER A 53 23.66 1.10 -26.44
CA SER A 53 24.49 1.48 -27.60
C SER A 53 25.29 2.76 -27.38
N SER A 54 25.10 3.47 -26.26
CA SER A 54 25.84 4.68 -25.90
C SER A 54 26.19 4.67 -24.40
N PRO A 55 27.38 4.19 -24.02
CA PRO A 55 27.77 4.02 -22.60
C PRO A 55 27.72 5.30 -21.75
N MET A 56 27.73 6.48 -22.37
CA MET A 56 27.69 7.79 -21.71
C MET A 56 26.27 8.32 -21.47
N SER A 57 25.23 7.58 -21.85
CA SER A 57 23.84 8.04 -21.90
C SER A 57 23.05 7.92 -20.60
N LEU A 58 23.74 7.82 -19.45
CA LEU A 58 23.10 7.67 -18.16
C LEU A 58 22.28 8.92 -17.81
N ALA A 59 20.95 8.79 -17.83
CA ALA A 59 20.01 9.87 -17.58
C ALA A 59 19.17 9.58 -16.34
N LYS A 60 19.03 10.56 -15.45
CA LYS A 60 18.05 10.50 -14.35
C LYS A 60 16.66 10.69 -14.94
N ILE A 61 15.81 9.67 -14.83
CA ILE A 61 14.45 9.72 -15.39
C ILE A 61 13.41 10.01 -14.30
N ALA A 62 13.65 9.48 -13.09
CA ALA A 62 12.76 9.70 -11.96
C ALA A 62 13.50 9.83 -10.63
N LEU A 63 12.77 10.24 -9.59
CA LEU A 63 13.25 10.40 -8.20
C LEU A 63 12.22 9.87 -7.21
N PHE A 64 12.58 8.92 -6.35
CA PHE A 64 11.65 8.36 -5.36
C PHE A 64 12.11 8.65 -3.93
N GLU A 65 11.28 9.35 -3.17
CA GLU A 65 11.53 9.69 -1.77
C GLU A 65 10.62 8.85 -0.87
N ILE A 66 11.20 8.18 0.11
CA ILE A 66 10.52 7.22 0.99
C ILE A 66 10.55 7.71 2.43
N LYS A 67 9.39 7.73 3.08
CA LYS A 67 9.28 8.05 4.50
C LYS A 67 8.31 7.10 5.21
N ARG A 68 8.60 6.83 6.48
CA ARG A 68 7.78 5.99 7.37
C ARG A 68 6.43 6.64 7.71
N ALA A 69 5.51 5.83 8.23
CA ALA A 69 4.15 6.27 8.58
C ALA A 69 4.11 7.47 9.56
N SER A 70 5.06 7.59 10.48
CA SER A 70 5.12 8.71 11.44
C SER A 70 5.59 10.04 10.83
N TYR A 71 6.08 10.04 9.59
CA TYR A 71 6.53 11.25 8.91
C TYR A 71 5.33 11.96 8.25
N PRO A 72 5.21 13.30 8.34
CA PRO A 72 4.10 14.01 7.70
C PRO A 72 4.14 13.94 6.16
N ARG A 73 2.99 13.64 5.54
CA ARG A 73 2.86 13.50 4.07
C ARG A 73 3.17 14.80 3.33
N ASP A 74 2.71 15.94 3.83
CA ASP A 74 2.98 17.28 3.30
C ASP A 74 4.49 17.56 3.22
N LYS A 75 5.23 17.27 4.30
CA LYS A 75 6.69 17.42 4.33
C LYS A 75 7.37 16.50 3.33
N LEU A 76 6.88 15.28 3.15
CA LEU A 76 7.43 14.31 2.19
C LEU A 76 7.27 14.84 0.76
N VAL A 77 6.09 15.40 0.43
CA VAL A 77 5.82 15.99 -0.88
C VAL A 77 6.72 17.22 -1.10
N THR A 78 6.87 18.10 -0.10
CA THR A 78 7.79 19.25 -0.19
C THR A 78 9.24 18.82 -0.43
N GLN A 79 9.70 17.77 0.26
CA GLN A 79 11.04 17.23 0.09
C GLN A 79 11.23 16.61 -1.30
N SER A 80 10.23 15.86 -1.78
CA SER A 80 10.23 15.29 -3.13
C SER A 80 10.32 16.39 -4.20
N LEU A 81 9.55 17.48 -4.03
CA LEU A 81 9.55 18.63 -4.95
C LEU A 81 10.90 19.34 -4.97
N LYS A 82 11.50 19.55 -3.80
CA LYS A 82 12.84 20.14 -3.68
C LYS A 82 13.87 19.36 -4.51
N TYR A 83 13.85 18.03 -4.48
CA TYR A 83 14.77 17.20 -5.26
C TYR A 83 14.45 17.24 -6.75
N ALA A 84 13.17 17.21 -7.13
CA ALA A 84 12.75 17.34 -8.52
C ALA A 84 13.20 18.68 -9.13
N LEU A 85 13.00 19.80 -8.43
CA LEU A 85 13.45 21.12 -8.86
C LEU A 85 14.97 21.18 -9.05
N LYS A 86 15.74 20.58 -8.13
CA LYS A 86 17.21 20.49 -8.26
C LYS A 86 17.62 19.68 -9.49
N ALA A 87 16.96 18.56 -9.75
CA ALA A 87 17.25 17.75 -10.93
C ALA A 87 16.88 18.49 -12.22
N VAL A 88 15.74 19.18 -12.26
CA VAL A 88 15.36 20.01 -13.42
C VAL A 88 16.37 21.12 -13.66
N ALA A 89 16.79 21.84 -12.60
CA ALA A 89 17.78 22.91 -12.72
C ALA A 89 19.14 22.41 -13.20
N LYS A 90 19.57 21.23 -12.75
CA LYS A 90 20.89 20.66 -13.06
C LYS A 90 20.95 20.01 -14.44
N TYR A 91 19.93 19.22 -14.81
CA TYR A 91 19.96 18.39 -16.00
C TYR A 91 19.10 18.92 -17.14
N GLN A 92 18.26 19.93 -16.89
CA GLN A 92 17.34 20.54 -17.86
C GLN A 92 16.54 19.53 -18.71
N PRO A 93 15.99 18.45 -18.12
CA PRO A 93 15.14 17.53 -18.87
C PRO A 93 13.84 18.24 -19.28
N HIS A 94 13.08 17.69 -20.22
CA HIS A 94 11.76 18.26 -20.58
C HIS A 94 10.76 18.16 -19.40
N PHE A 95 10.87 17.08 -18.63
CA PHE A 95 10.15 16.84 -17.38
C PHE A 95 10.97 15.91 -16.50
N ILE A 96 10.60 15.78 -15.23
CA ILE A 96 11.06 14.70 -14.36
C ILE A 96 9.88 14.05 -13.65
N LEU A 97 9.91 12.73 -13.55
CA LEU A 97 8.93 11.98 -12.78
C LEU A 97 9.39 11.86 -11.33
N ALA A 98 8.45 11.90 -10.39
CA ALA A 98 8.76 11.74 -8.98
C ALA A 98 7.77 10.80 -8.31
N LEU A 99 8.20 10.10 -7.27
CA LEU A 99 7.33 9.24 -6.46
C LEU A 99 7.55 9.56 -4.99
N SER A 100 6.51 10.07 -4.33
CA SER A 100 6.50 10.18 -2.87
C SER A 100 5.93 8.89 -2.29
N ILE A 101 6.69 8.21 -1.44
CA ILE A 101 6.28 6.95 -0.83
C ILE A 101 6.16 7.16 0.68
N HIS A 102 4.94 7.03 1.20
CA HIS A 102 4.61 7.12 2.61
C HIS A 102 4.22 5.73 3.13
N ASN A 103 5.16 5.06 3.81
CA ASN A 103 5.03 3.66 4.20
C ASN A 103 4.78 2.74 2.98
N SER A 104 3.53 2.33 2.76
CA SER A 104 3.08 1.49 1.65
C SER A 104 2.28 2.26 0.60
N ASP A 105 2.09 3.56 0.80
CA ASP A 105 1.22 4.37 -0.04
C ASP A 105 2.09 5.23 -0.95
N ILE A 106 1.70 5.36 -2.21
CA ILE A 106 2.46 6.08 -3.22
C ILE A 106 1.70 7.28 -3.72
N MET A 107 2.41 8.34 -4.07
CA MET A 107 1.87 9.49 -4.78
C MET A 107 2.81 9.84 -5.92
N PRO A 108 2.47 9.47 -7.17
CA PRO A 108 3.30 9.76 -8.32
C PRO A 108 3.05 11.18 -8.84
N TRP A 109 4.13 11.81 -9.29
CA TRP A 109 4.19 13.21 -9.70
C TRP A 109 4.88 13.37 -11.04
N ILE A 110 4.56 14.47 -11.70
CA ILE A 110 5.35 15.02 -12.79
C ILE A 110 5.69 16.49 -12.49
N LEU A 111 6.93 16.87 -12.79
CA LEU A 111 7.38 18.25 -12.82
C LEU A 111 7.86 18.58 -14.23
N TRP A 112 7.15 19.47 -14.91
CA TRP A 112 7.56 19.96 -16.22
C TRP A 112 8.67 20.99 -16.09
N ASN A 113 9.57 21.05 -17.08
CA ASN A 113 10.58 22.10 -17.13
C ASN A 113 9.94 23.48 -17.24
N GLY A 114 10.44 24.42 -16.44
CA GLY A 114 9.88 25.77 -16.32
C GLY A 114 8.73 25.88 -15.30
N GLN A 115 8.25 24.79 -14.72
CA GLN A 115 7.30 24.82 -13.61
C GLN A 115 8.00 24.76 -12.26
N THR A 116 7.34 25.27 -11.23
CA THR A 116 7.84 25.33 -9.85
C THR A 116 7.06 24.43 -8.88
N GLU A 117 6.00 23.79 -9.36
CA GLU A 117 5.08 23.00 -8.56
C GLU A 117 4.89 21.63 -9.20
N PHE A 118 4.60 20.62 -8.38
CA PHE A 118 4.23 19.33 -8.90
C PHE A 118 2.82 19.34 -9.49
N GLU A 119 2.67 18.60 -10.58
CA GLU A 119 1.39 18.12 -11.06
C GLU A 119 1.24 16.64 -10.65
N PRO A 120 0.08 16.22 -10.11
CA PRO A 120 -0.23 14.80 -9.94
C PRO A 120 -0.04 14.05 -11.26
N PHE A 121 0.66 12.93 -11.21
CA PHE A 121 0.83 12.12 -12.42
C PHE A 121 -0.52 11.64 -12.95
N PHE A 122 -1.40 11.18 -12.05
CA PHE A 122 -2.80 10.87 -12.32
C PHE A 122 -3.70 12.07 -11.95
N PRO A 123 -4.10 12.93 -12.92
CA PRO A 123 -4.73 14.22 -12.61
C PRO A 123 -6.09 14.09 -11.94
N HIS A 124 -6.82 13.01 -12.23
CA HIS A 124 -8.15 12.74 -11.69
C HIS A 124 -8.13 12.01 -10.34
N TRP A 125 -6.95 11.70 -9.80
CA TRP A 125 -6.80 11.02 -8.51
C TRP A 125 -5.59 11.56 -7.72
N PRO A 126 -5.65 12.83 -7.25
CA PRO A 126 -4.52 13.51 -6.66
C PRO A 126 -4.31 13.15 -5.18
N GLN A 127 -4.20 11.86 -4.86
CA GLN A 127 -4.05 11.37 -3.49
C GLN A 127 -3.13 10.16 -3.39
N PHE A 128 -2.63 9.91 -2.19
CA PHE A 128 -1.84 8.71 -1.90
C PHE A 128 -2.64 7.43 -2.17
N ILE A 129 -2.02 6.51 -2.90
CA ILE A 129 -2.55 5.25 -3.40
C ILE A 129 -1.94 4.12 -2.58
N PRO A 130 -2.73 3.34 -1.82
CA PRO A 130 -2.21 2.18 -1.11
C PRO A 130 -1.77 1.09 -2.10
N ILE A 131 -0.50 0.67 -2.08
CA ILE A 131 0.00 -0.32 -3.06
C ILE A 131 -0.65 -1.71 -2.93
N HIS A 132 -1.21 -2.01 -1.76
CA HIS A 132 -1.87 -3.29 -1.46
C HIS A 132 -3.36 -3.29 -1.79
N ALA A 133 -3.93 -2.14 -2.16
CA ALA A 133 -5.30 -2.03 -2.65
C ALA A 133 -5.38 -2.33 -4.16
N ASN A 134 -6.59 -2.39 -4.72
CA ASN A 134 -6.78 -2.72 -6.13
C ASN A 134 -6.14 -1.67 -7.05
N GLU A 135 -6.28 -0.40 -6.68
CA GLU A 135 -5.67 0.76 -7.33
C GLU A 135 -4.13 0.77 -7.22
N GLY A 136 -3.53 -0.07 -6.37
CA GLY A 136 -2.09 -0.26 -6.29
C GLY A 136 -1.45 -0.68 -7.61
N VAL A 137 -2.22 -1.23 -8.56
CA VAL A 137 -1.76 -1.52 -9.92
C VAL A 137 -1.25 -0.27 -10.66
N LEU A 138 -1.71 0.92 -10.29
CA LEU A 138 -1.27 2.20 -10.84
C LEU A 138 0.22 2.47 -10.58
N PHE A 139 0.84 1.80 -9.60
CA PHE A 139 2.28 1.78 -9.44
C PHE A 139 3.00 1.26 -10.69
N PHE A 140 2.54 0.13 -11.24
CA PHE A 140 3.17 -0.49 -12.40
C PHE A 140 2.97 0.37 -13.65
N GLN A 141 1.81 0.98 -13.78
CA GLN A 141 1.53 1.94 -14.85
C GLN A 141 2.50 3.14 -14.81
N PHE A 142 2.81 3.65 -13.60
CA PHE A 142 3.81 4.70 -13.43
C PHE A 142 5.24 4.21 -13.73
N VAL A 143 5.59 2.98 -13.35
CA VAL A 143 6.87 2.36 -13.72
C VAL A 143 7.02 2.23 -15.23
N ASP A 144 5.95 1.84 -15.94
CA ASP A 144 5.94 1.75 -17.39
C ASP A 144 6.10 3.12 -18.05
N ALA A 145 5.49 4.17 -17.48
CA ALA A 145 5.69 5.55 -17.94
C ALA A 145 7.14 6.04 -17.83
N ILE A 146 7.87 5.60 -16.78
CA ILE A 146 9.31 5.88 -16.64
C ILE A 146 10.10 5.21 -17.78
N LYS A 147 9.70 4.02 -18.18
CA LYS A 147 10.37 3.26 -19.24
C LYS A 147 9.99 3.71 -20.64
N ASP A 148 8.78 4.24 -20.81
CA ASP A 148 8.24 4.70 -22.09
C ASP A 148 7.78 6.16 -22.02
N PRO A 149 8.72 7.11 -21.89
CA PRO A 149 8.39 8.54 -21.77
C PRO A 149 7.74 9.12 -23.03
N ALA A 150 7.78 8.43 -24.17
CA ALA A 150 7.16 8.89 -25.41
C ALA A 150 5.62 8.81 -25.35
N ASN A 151 5.06 7.85 -24.59
CA ASN A 151 3.63 7.65 -24.42
C ASN A 151 3.12 8.17 -23.07
N LEU A 152 3.83 9.14 -22.49
CA LEU A 152 3.57 9.64 -21.14
C LEU A 152 2.09 9.98 -20.87
N GLN A 153 1.42 10.68 -21.79
CA GLN A 153 0.02 11.08 -21.56
C GLN A 153 -0.92 9.88 -21.46
N HIS A 154 -0.68 8.82 -22.23
CA HIS A 154 -1.49 7.60 -22.16
C HIS A 154 -1.36 6.94 -20.77
N TYR A 155 -0.14 6.86 -20.23
CA TYR A 155 0.06 6.31 -18.89
C TYR A 155 -0.50 7.19 -17.76
N ARG A 156 -0.88 8.44 -18.02
CA ARG A 156 -1.49 9.32 -17.02
C ARG A 156 -3.00 9.11 -16.90
N GLU A 157 -3.61 8.40 -17.84
CA GLU A 157 -5.04 8.05 -17.82
C GLU A 157 -5.29 6.85 -16.90
N ILE A 158 -6.25 6.94 -15.98
CA ILE A 158 -6.64 5.79 -15.16
C ILE A 158 -7.58 4.90 -15.99
N PRO A 159 -7.29 3.61 -16.18
CA PRO A 159 -8.17 2.73 -16.93
C PRO A 159 -9.57 2.61 -16.31
N ASP A 160 -10.63 2.58 -17.13
CA ASP A 160 -12.03 2.55 -16.67
C ASP A 160 -12.34 1.44 -15.65
N HIS A 161 -11.74 0.26 -15.83
CA HIS A 161 -11.94 -0.87 -14.94
C HIS A 161 -11.34 -0.62 -13.54
N ILE A 162 -10.24 0.13 -13.46
CA ILE A 162 -9.64 0.57 -12.19
C ILE A 162 -10.46 1.72 -11.60
N TRP A 163 -10.89 2.67 -12.43
CA TRP A 163 -11.75 3.76 -11.98
C TRP A 163 -13.05 3.25 -11.35
N THR A 164 -13.68 2.24 -11.97
CA THR A 164 -14.89 1.59 -11.44
C THR A 164 -14.64 0.97 -10.07
N GLN A 165 -13.50 0.30 -9.89
CA GLN A 165 -13.12 -0.30 -8.60
C GLN A 165 -12.82 0.76 -7.54
N ILE A 166 -12.15 1.84 -7.93
CA ILE A 166 -11.87 2.99 -7.07
C ILE A 166 -13.19 3.57 -6.55
N VAL A 167 -14.14 3.88 -7.44
CA VAL A 167 -15.44 4.45 -7.07
C VAL A 167 -16.19 3.52 -6.12
N GLN A 168 -16.21 2.21 -6.39
CA GLN A 168 -16.86 1.23 -5.51
C GLN A 168 -16.21 1.18 -4.12
N THR A 169 -14.88 1.18 -4.05
CA THR A 169 -14.13 1.08 -2.79
C THR A 169 -14.33 2.34 -1.93
N HIS A 170 -14.37 3.52 -2.56
CA HIS A 170 -14.48 4.80 -1.87
C HIS A 170 -15.93 5.26 -1.60
N GLN A 171 -16.94 4.80 -2.35
CA GLN A 171 -18.35 5.05 -2.02
C GLN A 171 -18.82 4.29 -0.77
N VAL A 172 -18.30 3.08 -0.55
CA VAL A 172 -18.65 2.28 0.65
C VAL A 172 -18.02 2.86 1.93
N ALA A 173 -16.99 3.69 1.81
CA ALA A 173 -16.24 4.25 2.93
C ALA A 173 -16.78 5.59 3.48
N GLN A 174 -17.87 6.16 2.93
CA GLN A 174 -18.52 7.35 3.51
C GLN A 174 -19.55 6.94 4.58
N PRO A 175 -19.35 7.28 5.87
CA PRO A 175 -20.40 7.12 6.86
C PRO A 175 -21.55 8.07 6.53
N ALA A 176 -22.78 7.56 6.56
CA ALA A 176 -23.98 8.39 6.45
C ALA A 176 -23.97 9.50 7.53
N PRO A 177 -24.47 10.71 7.23
CA PRO A 177 -24.57 11.77 8.23
C PRO A 177 -25.45 11.28 9.38
N GLN A 178 -24.85 11.11 10.56
CA GLN A 178 -25.59 10.82 11.78
C GLN A 178 -26.46 12.04 12.09
N ALA A 179 -27.77 11.84 12.03
CA ALA A 179 -28.74 12.78 12.57
C ALA A 179 -28.50 12.91 14.07
N GLU A 180 -28.30 14.14 14.54
CA GLU A 180 -28.24 14.50 15.96
C GLU A 180 -29.57 14.12 16.62
N GLY A 181 -29.52 13.11 17.49
CA GLY A 181 -30.62 12.66 18.32
C GLY A 181 -30.18 12.63 19.78
N THR A 182 -30.50 13.72 20.46
CA THR A 182 -30.85 13.93 21.88
C THR A 182 -30.27 12.99 22.96
N GLU A 183 -29.56 13.62 23.90
CA GLU A 183 -29.14 13.10 25.20
C GLU A 183 -30.32 12.64 26.08
N GLU A 184 -30.13 11.53 26.80
CA GLU A 184 -30.71 11.32 28.14
C GLU A 184 -29.88 10.27 28.93
N GLN A 185 -29.32 10.70 30.07
CA GLN A 185 -28.77 9.88 31.16
C GLN A 185 -29.95 9.37 32.03
N SER A 186 -29.92 8.19 32.65
CA SER A 186 -29.13 7.90 33.86
C SER A 186 -29.38 6.48 34.40
N ASP A 187 -28.41 6.04 35.21
CA ASP A 187 -28.24 4.85 36.06
C ASP A 187 -29.50 4.24 36.72
N ASP A 188 -29.51 2.92 36.98
CA ASP A 188 -29.03 2.37 38.28
C ASP A 188 -29.22 0.84 38.46
N ASN A 189 -28.21 0.26 39.12
CA ASN A 189 -28.26 -0.76 40.20
C ASN A 189 -28.16 -2.30 39.99
N GLU A 190 -27.45 -2.85 40.97
CA GLU A 190 -26.83 -4.16 41.19
C GLU A 190 -27.78 -5.32 41.61
N GLY A 191 -27.25 -6.56 41.58
CA GLY A 191 -27.76 -7.66 42.39
C GLY A 191 -27.41 -9.07 41.87
N GLY A 192 -26.38 -9.70 42.44
CA GLY A 192 -26.03 -11.11 42.19
C GLY A 192 -26.81 -12.12 43.06
N ASN A 193 -26.83 -13.40 42.67
CA ASN A 193 -26.26 -14.50 43.47
C ASN A 193 -26.26 -15.84 42.73
N GLU A 194 -25.41 -16.73 43.25
CA GLU A 194 -24.86 -18.01 42.79
C GLU A 194 -25.83 -19.19 42.56
N GLY A 195 -25.35 -20.15 41.75
CA GLY A 195 -25.94 -21.49 41.64
C GLY A 195 -25.13 -22.39 40.70
N GLY A 196 -24.09 -23.05 41.23
CA GLY A 196 -23.19 -23.92 40.48
C GLY A 196 -23.82 -25.24 40.01
N GLN A 197 -23.65 -25.54 38.72
CA GLN A 197 -23.69 -26.89 38.16
C GLN A 197 -22.53 -27.03 37.16
N GLN A 198 -21.93 -28.22 37.15
CA GLN A 198 -20.64 -28.58 36.56
C GLN A 198 -20.48 -28.10 35.10
N ALA A 199 -19.61 -27.12 34.89
CA ALA A 199 -19.21 -26.68 33.56
C ALA A 199 -18.06 -27.55 33.05
N GLU A 200 -18.38 -28.54 32.20
CA GLU A 200 -17.55 -28.73 31.01
C GLU A 200 -17.31 -27.34 30.44
N GLN A 201 -16.06 -26.89 30.41
CA GLN A 201 -15.71 -25.53 29.99
C GLN A 201 -16.36 -25.26 28.62
N MET A 202 -17.52 -24.59 28.65
CA MET A 202 -18.24 -24.16 27.46
C MET A 202 -17.32 -23.22 26.75
N ILE A 203 -16.66 -23.72 25.72
CA ILE A 203 -15.82 -22.88 24.89
C ILE A 203 -16.77 -22.02 24.05
N HIS A 204 -17.11 -20.84 24.58
CA HIS A 204 -17.89 -19.81 23.89
C HIS A 204 -17.21 -19.49 22.56
N GLY A 205 -17.84 -19.91 21.46
CA GLY A 205 -17.35 -19.70 20.11
C GLY A 205 -18.42 -20.04 19.09
N THR A 206 -18.55 -19.18 18.09
CA THR A 206 -19.50 -19.36 16.99
C THR A 206 -18.95 -20.37 15.99
N LYS A 207 -19.75 -21.39 15.64
CA LYS A 207 -19.37 -22.36 14.61
C LYS A 207 -19.52 -21.69 13.24
N VAL A 208 -18.45 -21.62 12.46
CA VAL A 208 -18.47 -21.07 11.10
C VAL A 208 -18.05 -22.13 10.09
N HIS A 209 -18.75 -22.17 8.96
CA HIS A 209 -18.42 -23.08 7.86
C HIS A 209 -17.54 -22.33 6.85
N ILE A 210 -16.28 -22.72 6.78
CA ILE A 210 -15.28 -22.09 5.91
C ILE A 210 -15.24 -22.81 4.58
N ARG A 211 -15.32 -22.05 3.48
CA ARG A 211 -15.14 -22.52 2.12
C ARG A 211 -13.78 -22.07 1.61
N LYS A 212 -13.08 -22.96 0.91
CA LYS A 212 -11.77 -22.65 0.31
C LYS A 212 -11.94 -22.41 -1.18
N GLU A 213 -11.47 -21.27 -1.65
CA GLU A 213 -11.40 -20.92 -3.06
C GLU A 213 -9.94 -21.00 -3.50
N THR A 214 -9.67 -21.91 -4.45
CA THR A 214 -8.29 -22.21 -4.88
C THR A 214 -7.95 -21.32 -6.08
N HIS A 215 -6.85 -20.59 -6.03
CA HIS A 215 -6.47 -19.66 -7.09
C HIS A 215 -5.16 -20.11 -7.76
N ARG A 216 -5.09 -19.98 -9.09
CA ARG A 216 -3.92 -20.43 -9.88
C ARG A 216 -2.73 -19.47 -9.81
N PHE A 217 -2.99 -18.19 -9.51
CA PHE A 217 -2.01 -17.10 -9.61
C PHE A 217 -1.93 -16.24 -8.34
N ARG A 218 -2.69 -16.58 -7.30
CA ARG A 218 -2.72 -15.91 -5.98
C ARG A 218 -2.88 -16.96 -4.89
N SER A 219 -2.59 -16.59 -3.65
CA SER A 219 -2.79 -17.47 -2.50
C SER A 219 -4.26 -17.87 -2.36
N ASP A 220 -4.50 -19.13 -2.01
CA ASP A 220 -5.84 -19.63 -1.76
C ASP A 220 -6.53 -18.80 -0.67
N VAL A 221 -7.79 -18.44 -0.91
CA VAL A 221 -8.59 -17.64 0.02
C VAL A 221 -9.60 -18.55 0.69
N SER A 222 -9.71 -18.41 2.01
CA SER A 222 -10.74 -19.08 2.80
C SER A 222 -11.81 -18.06 3.17
N TYR A 223 -13.08 -18.38 2.99
CA TYR A 223 -14.15 -17.44 3.32
C TYR A 223 -15.31 -18.11 4.04
N PHE A 224 -16.04 -17.35 4.85
CA PHE A 224 -17.27 -17.78 5.49
C PHE A 224 -18.28 -16.63 5.50
N HIS A 225 -19.55 -16.95 5.77
CA HIS A 225 -20.55 -15.92 6.04
C HIS A 225 -20.73 -15.77 7.55
N ASP A 226 -20.70 -14.53 8.05
CA ASP A 226 -20.99 -14.26 9.46
C ASP A 226 -22.50 -14.36 9.76
N LEU A 227 -22.89 -14.11 11.02
CA LEU A 227 -24.28 -14.19 11.46
C LEU A 227 -25.19 -13.14 10.80
N GLU A 228 -24.60 -12.10 10.22
CA GLU A 228 -25.29 -11.04 9.48
C GLU A 228 -25.31 -11.34 7.96
N GLY A 229 -24.75 -12.49 7.55
CA GLY A 229 -24.68 -12.92 6.15
C GLY A 229 -23.51 -12.33 5.36
N ASN A 230 -22.65 -11.52 5.99
CA ASN A 230 -21.54 -10.87 5.32
C ASN A 230 -20.43 -11.88 5.02
N ARG A 231 -19.90 -11.83 3.79
CA ARG A 231 -18.78 -12.68 3.38
C ARG A 231 -17.48 -12.13 4.00
N ILE A 232 -16.88 -12.91 4.88
CA ILE A 232 -15.58 -12.62 5.48
C ILE A 232 -14.52 -13.45 4.77
N ASN A 233 -13.58 -12.77 4.12
CA ASN A 233 -12.42 -13.41 3.49
C ASN A 233 -11.26 -13.45 4.49
N THR A 234 -10.57 -14.58 4.53
CA THR A 234 -9.50 -14.88 5.47
C THR A 234 -8.43 -15.70 4.76
N THR A 235 -7.19 -15.58 5.21
CA THR A 235 -6.07 -16.41 4.76
C THR A 235 -5.69 -17.41 5.84
N GLY A 236 -4.95 -18.47 5.49
CA GLY A 236 -4.43 -19.43 6.47
C GLY A 236 -3.65 -18.75 7.61
N SER A 237 -2.87 -17.72 7.28
CA SER A 237 -2.12 -16.91 8.25
C SER A 237 -3.00 -16.09 9.20
N ASP A 238 -4.20 -15.69 8.79
CA ASP A 238 -5.11 -14.95 9.68
C ASP A 238 -5.65 -15.86 10.78
N TRP A 239 -5.83 -17.15 10.47
CA TRP A 239 -6.23 -18.15 11.46
C TRP A 239 -5.12 -18.55 12.41
N GLU A 240 -3.85 -18.46 12.00
CA GLU A 240 -2.68 -18.74 12.85
C GLU A 240 -2.46 -17.63 13.90
N LYS A 241 -2.82 -16.37 13.59
CA LYS A 241 -2.67 -15.21 14.48
C LYS A 241 -3.63 -15.22 15.68
N VAL A 242 -4.78 -15.89 15.60
CA VAL A 242 -5.80 -15.91 16.67
C VAL A 242 -5.41 -16.85 17.84
N GLY A 243 -4.23 -17.47 17.78
CA GLY A 243 -3.74 -18.42 18.78
C GLY A 243 -4.45 -19.77 18.69
N ARG A 244 -3.91 -20.78 19.39
CA ARG A 244 -4.26 -22.22 19.30
C ARG A 244 -5.73 -22.60 19.63
N LYS A 245 -6.66 -21.64 19.69
CA LYS A 245 -8.11 -21.84 19.87
C LYS A 245 -8.83 -22.04 18.53
N CYS A 246 -8.18 -22.74 17.59
CA CYS A 246 -8.80 -23.14 16.33
C CYS A 246 -8.75 -24.67 16.23
N TYR A 247 -9.89 -25.33 16.44
CA TYR A 247 -9.98 -26.78 16.24
C TYR A 247 -10.35 -27.04 14.77
N GLN A 248 -9.40 -27.56 14.01
CA GLN A 248 -9.62 -28.11 12.68
C GLN A 248 -10.31 -29.46 12.83
N TYR A 249 -11.54 -29.61 12.35
CA TYR A 249 -12.16 -30.93 12.23
C TYR A 249 -11.77 -31.56 10.90
N ARG A 250 -11.14 -32.73 10.93
CA ARG A 250 -10.76 -33.46 9.71
C ARG A 250 -11.88 -34.39 9.27
N SER A 251 -12.57 -33.95 8.21
CA SER A 251 -12.97 -34.73 7.02
C SER A 251 -13.74 -33.84 6.03
N ASP A 252 -14.14 -32.63 6.44
CA ASP A 252 -14.98 -31.72 5.67
C ASP A 252 -14.59 -30.22 5.77
N SER A 253 -13.38 -29.93 6.24
CA SER A 253 -12.82 -28.56 6.34
C SER A 253 -13.63 -27.59 7.22
N ARG A 254 -14.27 -28.07 8.30
CA ARG A 254 -14.91 -27.20 9.30
C ARG A 254 -13.90 -26.75 10.37
N TYR A 255 -13.91 -25.45 10.70
CA TYR A 255 -13.02 -24.86 11.69
C TYR A 255 -13.82 -24.18 12.81
N TRP A 256 -13.32 -24.26 14.04
CA TRP A 256 -13.87 -23.62 15.22
C TRP A 256 -13.04 -22.39 15.60
N CYS A 257 -13.64 -21.30 16.10
CA CYS A 257 -12.90 -20.22 16.74
C CYS A 257 -13.73 -19.54 17.84
N SER A 258 -13.10 -19.22 18.98
CA SER A 258 -13.73 -18.47 20.09
C SER A 258 -13.72 -16.95 19.90
N LYS A 259 -12.97 -16.42 18.92
CA LYS A 259 -12.82 -14.97 18.73
C LYS A 259 -12.68 -14.64 17.25
N ARG A 260 -13.47 -13.69 16.75
CA ARG A 260 -13.39 -13.18 15.36
C ARG A 260 -11.95 -12.72 15.08
N PRO A 261 -11.32 -13.13 13.95
CA PRO A 261 -10.13 -12.43 13.47
C PRO A 261 -10.56 -10.99 13.14
N SER A 262 -10.04 -10.03 13.91
CA SER A 262 -10.21 -8.59 13.68
C SER A 262 -9.31 -8.10 12.56
#